data_AF-A0A225UGU5-F1
#
_entry.id   AF-A0A225UGU5-F1
#
_cell.length_a   1.000
_cell.length_b   1.000
_cell.length_c   1.000
_cell.angle_alpha   90.00
_cell.angle_beta   90.00
_cell.angle_gamma   90.00
#
_symmetry.space_group_name_H-M   'P 1'
#
loop_
_entity.id
_entity.type
_entity.pdbx_description
1 polymer ?
#
loop_
_entity_poly.entity_id
_entity_poly.type
_entity_poly.pdbx_seq_one_letter_code
_entity_poly.pdbx_strand_id
1 'polypeptide(L)'
;PSEGPRRIRSKLAKLNYDYLQGKHLDMVEAACRETHVSYRIFRILVKFDPYRQSLGYPDFEPHKPHIHILKARWNLEAYQALVHVPEPVNGRAARDEDGEFIRAPWTVMFHYRITVFYFHEVCDLNSETLDGIKDYVDFMRVNAKIWWAILHWLTISFLARDAADTDSSRDLYDERRRDVKRLRAQYGALLKRLFPKTLLYKPGLWTLPVCACHWILKDPERSHLIRRGVSDYAAQLDDLDVEDPVHTQWAAVHSDDDILATVPSFMHPFLMIPERRARNVIPLSAVAQA
;
A
#
# COMPACT_ATOMS: atom_id res chain seq x y z
N PRO A 1 17.64 -24.46 24.56
CA PRO A 1 16.94 -23.36 23.86
C PRO A 1 16.82 -22.15 24.78
N SER A 2 17.62 -21.12 24.55
CA SER A 2 17.50 -19.83 25.25
C SER A 2 16.11 -19.26 24.95
N GLU A 3 15.24 -19.15 25.97
CA GLU A 3 14.00 -18.40 25.87
C GLU A 3 14.38 -16.95 25.58
N GLY A 4 14.23 -16.53 24.33
CA GLY A 4 14.37 -15.13 23.96
C GLY A 4 13.44 -14.24 24.81
N PRO A 5 13.76 -12.95 24.96
CA PRO A 5 12.99 -12.06 25.82
C PRO A 5 11.49 -12.12 25.49
N ARG A 6 10.67 -12.30 26.52
CA ARG A 6 9.22 -12.42 26.39
C ARG A 6 8.65 -11.10 25.85
N ARG A 7 8.15 -11.11 24.61
CA ARG A 7 7.46 -9.97 23.99
C ARG A 7 6.23 -9.57 24.81
N ILE A 8 5.97 -8.26 24.90
CA ILE A 8 4.87 -7.68 25.70
C ILE A 8 3.85 -6.94 24.85
N ARG A 9 2.68 -6.62 25.39
CA ARG A 9 1.77 -5.65 24.75
C ARG A 9 2.33 -4.24 24.94
N SER A 10 2.13 -3.35 23.97
CA SER A 10 2.43 -1.91 24.11
C SER A 10 1.63 -1.29 25.26
N LYS A 11 1.93 -0.03 25.60
CA LYS A 11 1.26 0.67 26.70
C LYS A 11 -0.25 0.73 26.51
N LEU A 12 -0.74 1.13 25.33
CA LEU A 12 -2.18 1.23 25.10
C LEU A 12 -2.83 -0.12 24.74
N ALA A 13 -2.08 -1.09 24.19
CA ALA A 13 -2.60 -2.43 23.93
C ALA A 13 -2.95 -3.21 25.22
N LYS A 14 -2.49 -2.76 26.39
CA LYS A 14 -2.88 -3.28 27.70
C LYS A 14 -4.25 -2.78 28.17
N LEU A 15 -4.73 -1.66 27.64
CA LEU A 15 -6.00 -1.06 28.02
C LEU A 15 -7.15 -1.69 27.24
N ASN A 16 -8.32 -1.83 27.87
CA ASN A 16 -9.56 -2.11 27.13
C ASN A 16 -9.94 -0.90 26.28
N TYR A 17 -10.72 -1.14 25.23
CA TYR A 17 -11.13 -0.10 24.28
C TYR A 17 -11.87 1.07 24.96
N ASP A 18 -12.71 0.76 25.95
CA ASP A 18 -13.54 1.75 26.66
C ASP A 18 -12.71 2.67 27.58
N TYR A 19 -11.50 2.25 27.97
CA TYR A 19 -10.58 3.09 28.75
C TYR A 19 -9.74 4.02 27.87
N LEU A 20 -9.89 3.96 26.54
CA LEU A 20 -9.17 4.84 25.63
C LEU A 20 -9.84 6.21 25.57
N GLN A 21 -9.08 7.24 25.94
CA GLN A 21 -9.49 8.65 25.88
C GLN A 21 -9.42 9.22 24.46
N GLY A 22 -10.08 10.36 24.25
CA GLY A 22 -10.13 11.04 22.95
C GLY A 22 -8.75 11.38 22.35
N LYS A 23 -7.71 11.58 23.17
CA LYS A 23 -6.33 11.79 22.67
C LYS A 23 -5.74 10.56 21.95
N HIS A 24 -6.29 9.38 22.15
CA HIS A 24 -5.83 8.14 21.51
C HIS A 24 -6.51 7.89 20.14
N LEU A 25 -7.49 8.71 19.76
CA LEU A 25 -8.27 8.55 18.52
C LEU A 25 -7.39 8.66 17.26
N ASP A 26 -6.42 9.58 17.26
CA ASP A 26 -5.50 9.85 16.14
C ASP A 26 -4.09 9.31 16.38
N MET A 27 -3.93 8.43 17.37
CA MET A 27 -2.60 7.99 17.79
C MET A 27 -2.20 6.68 17.11
N VAL A 28 -0.99 6.66 16.56
CA VAL A 28 -0.28 5.47 16.11
C VAL A 28 0.82 5.17 17.12
N GLU A 29 0.76 4.00 17.78
CA GLU A 29 1.83 3.60 18.70
C GLU A 29 3.09 3.18 17.93
N ALA A 30 4.24 3.75 18.29
CA ALA A 30 5.53 3.19 17.90
C ALA A 30 5.69 1.80 18.55
N ALA A 31 5.78 0.77 17.72
CA ALA A 31 5.92 -0.61 18.15
C ALA A 31 7.02 -1.32 17.36
N CYS A 32 7.71 -2.23 18.04
CA CYS A 32 8.83 -2.97 17.50
C CYS A 32 8.54 -4.47 17.61
N ARG A 33 8.72 -5.22 16.51
CA ARG A 33 8.38 -6.64 16.43
C ARG A 33 9.13 -7.46 17.47
N GLU A 34 10.39 -7.10 17.75
CA GLU A 34 11.28 -7.80 18.67
C GLU A 34 10.82 -7.68 20.13
N THR A 35 10.10 -6.61 20.47
CA THR A 35 9.72 -6.28 21.86
C THR A 35 8.22 -6.39 22.12
N HIS A 36 7.40 -6.16 21.08
CA HIS A 36 5.94 -6.04 21.22
C HIS A 36 5.20 -7.16 20.51
N VAL A 37 4.13 -7.70 21.11
CA VAL A 37 3.19 -8.65 20.44
C VAL A 37 2.02 -7.95 19.78
N SER A 38 1.61 -6.80 20.30
CA SER A 38 0.48 -6.02 19.82
C SER A 38 0.60 -4.56 20.25
N TYR A 39 -0.02 -3.69 19.47
CA TYR A 39 -0.03 -2.24 19.66
C TYR A 39 -1.32 -1.64 19.08
N ARG A 40 -1.49 -0.32 19.18
CA ARG A 40 -2.69 0.37 18.69
C ARG A 40 -2.38 1.36 17.57
N ILE A 41 -3.27 1.39 16.59
CA ILE A 41 -3.36 2.39 15.52
C ILE A 41 -4.79 2.92 15.55
N PHE A 42 -4.98 4.22 15.78
CA PHE A 42 -6.30 4.86 15.86
C PHE A 42 -7.28 4.12 16.79
N ARG A 43 -6.83 3.79 18.01
CA ARG A 43 -7.49 2.92 19.02
C ARG A 43 -7.69 1.45 18.63
N ILE A 44 -7.46 1.06 17.39
CA ILE A 44 -7.63 -0.32 16.95
C ILE A 44 -6.45 -1.15 17.44
N LEU A 45 -6.73 -2.26 18.11
CA LEU A 45 -5.69 -3.21 18.49
C LEU A 45 -5.22 -3.93 17.23
N VAL A 46 -3.93 -3.84 16.94
CA VAL A 46 -3.26 -4.58 15.85
C VAL A 46 -2.19 -5.49 16.44
N LYS A 47 -1.77 -6.48 15.66
CA LYS A 47 -0.67 -7.38 16.01
C LYS A 47 0.22 -7.57 14.80
N PHE A 48 1.47 -7.93 15.05
CA PHE A 48 2.41 -8.24 13.99
C PHE A 48 1.96 -9.46 13.17
N ASP A 49 2.12 -9.40 11.85
CA ASP A 49 1.74 -10.49 10.95
C ASP A 49 2.57 -11.76 11.25
N PRO A 50 1.97 -12.96 11.27
CA PRO A 50 2.70 -14.20 11.53
C PRO A 50 3.71 -14.57 10.44
N TYR A 51 3.50 -14.16 9.18
CA TYR A 51 4.29 -14.59 8.03
C TYR A 51 5.52 -13.72 7.74
N ARG A 52 5.73 -12.64 8.52
CA ARG A 52 6.77 -11.60 8.33
C ARG A 52 6.71 -11.01 6.92
N GLN A 53 6.28 -9.75 6.83
CA GLN A 53 6.25 -9.06 5.55
C GLN A 53 7.62 -8.97 4.88
N SER A 54 7.60 -8.80 3.56
CA SER A 54 8.79 -8.37 2.81
C SER A 54 9.26 -7.02 3.36
N LEU A 55 10.58 -6.78 3.30
CA LEU A 55 11.16 -5.52 3.78
C LEU A 55 10.47 -4.34 3.10
N GLY A 56 10.17 -3.30 3.88
CA GLY A 56 9.48 -2.12 3.37
C GLY A 56 7.97 -2.31 3.16
N TYR A 57 7.30 -3.26 3.84
CA TYR A 57 5.84 -3.28 3.92
C TYR A 57 5.33 -3.26 5.36
N PRO A 58 4.17 -2.64 5.62
CA PRO A 58 3.52 -2.65 6.93
C PRO A 58 3.24 -4.06 7.43
N ASP A 59 3.76 -4.36 8.61
CA ASP A 59 3.92 -5.73 9.11
C ASP A 59 2.94 -6.06 10.25
N PHE A 60 1.67 -5.72 10.05
CA PHE A 60 0.62 -5.91 11.04
C PHE A 60 -0.74 -6.29 10.43
N GLU A 61 -1.59 -6.90 11.26
CA GLU A 61 -3.00 -7.15 10.97
C GLU A 61 -3.90 -6.71 12.15
N PRO A 62 -5.15 -6.30 11.88
CA PRO A 62 -6.13 -6.03 12.93
C PRO A 62 -6.39 -7.24 13.83
N HIS A 63 -6.47 -6.99 15.13
CA HIS A 63 -6.80 -8.04 16.09
C HIS A 63 -8.28 -8.41 15.99
N LYS A 64 -8.61 -9.70 15.86
CA LYS A 64 -9.98 -10.21 15.63
C LYS A 64 -11.04 -9.59 16.56
N PRO A 65 -10.85 -9.56 17.89
CA PRO A 65 -11.74 -8.85 18.81
C PRO A 65 -12.09 -7.40 18.47
N HIS A 66 -11.23 -6.64 17.79
CA HIS A 66 -11.49 -5.24 17.42
C HIS A 66 -11.96 -5.07 15.97
N ILE A 67 -12.13 -6.16 15.20
CA ILE A 67 -12.52 -6.08 13.78
C ILE A 67 -13.90 -5.45 13.61
N HIS A 68 -14.80 -5.63 14.57
CA HIS A 68 -16.14 -5.03 14.54
C HIS A 68 -16.08 -3.49 14.63
N ILE A 69 -15.11 -2.95 15.35
CA ILE A 69 -14.88 -1.50 15.46
C ILE A 69 -14.41 -0.95 14.10
N LEU A 70 -13.49 -1.66 13.43
CA LEU A 70 -13.08 -1.32 12.07
C LEU A 70 -14.24 -1.41 11.06
N LYS A 71 -15.06 -2.46 11.16
CA LYS A 71 -16.25 -2.60 10.31
C LYS A 71 -17.24 -1.44 10.52
N ALA A 72 -17.37 -0.92 11.74
CA ALA A 72 -18.20 0.25 12.00
C ALA A 72 -17.65 1.54 11.36
N ARG A 73 -16.36 1.58 11.00
CA ARG A 73 -15.75 2.69 10.25
C ARG A 73 -15.90 2.55 8.73
N TRP A 74 -16.37 1.41 8.23
CA TRP A 74 -16.57 1.17 6.80
C TRP A 74 -17.75 1.98 6.26
N ASN A 75 -17.49 2.74 5.21
CA ASN A 75 -18.47 3.43 4.38
C ASN A 75 -18.24 3.04 2.91
N LEU A 76 -19.27 2.45 2.28
CA LEU A 76 -19.22 2.00 0.88
C LEU A 76 -19.17 3.19 -0.08
N GLU A 77 -20.03 4.19 0.13
CA GLU A 77 -20.11 5.39 -0.72
C GLU A 77 -18.79 6.16 -0.72
N ALA A 78 -18.16 6.30 0.43
CA ALA A 78 -16.83 6.89 0.58
C ALA A 78 -15.77 6.15 -0.25
N TYR A 79 -15.79 4.82 -0.18
CA TYR A 79 -14.86 4.01 -0.95
C TYR A 79 -15.13 4.11 -2.45
N GLN A 80 -16.40 4.10 -2.86
CA GLN A 80 -16.79 4.26 -4.25
C GLN A 80 -16.34 5.62 -4.78
N ALA A 81 -16.54 6.70 -4.02
CA ALA A 81 -16.07 8.04 -4.37
C ALA A 81 -14.54 8.09 -4.53
N LEU A 82 -13.78 7.46 -3.62
CA LEU A 82 -12.32 7.38 -3.69
C LEU A 82 -11.81 6.72 -4.99
N VAL A 83 -12.48 5.66 -5.42
CA VAL A 83 -12.05 4.87 -6.60
C VAL A 83 -12.75 5.25 -7.89
N HIS A 84 -13.69 6.20 -7.84
CA HIS A 84 -14.44 6.65 -8.99
C HIS A 84 -13.57 7.53 -9.89
N VAL A 85 -13.56 7.21 -11.18
CA VAL A 85 -13.02 8.07 -12.22
C VAL A 85 -14.14 8.37 -13.19
N PRO A 86 -14.57 9.64 -13.34
CA PRO A 86 -15.63 9.96 -14.28
C PRO A 86 -15.20 9.72 -15.72
N GLU A 87 -16.16 9.30 -16.56
CA GLU A 87 -15.93 9.11 -17.99
C GLU A 87 -15.55 10.45 -18.66
N PRO A 88 -14.62 10.45 -19.62
CA PRO A 88 -14.26 11.65 -20.36
C PRO A 88 -15.46 12.23 -21.13
N VAL A 89 -15.72 13.52 -20.98
CA VAL A 89 -16.78 14.23 -21.73
C VAL A 89 -16.14 14.93 -22.93
N ASN A 90 -16.60 14.62 -24.15
CA ASN A 90 -16.05 15.16 -25.40
C ASN A 90 -14.53 14.96 -25.54
N GLY A 91 -14.02 13.80 -25.10
CA GLY A 91 -12.58 13.48 -25.13
C GLY A 91 -11.73 14.25 -24.12
N ARG A 92 -12.35 15.03 -23.22
CA ARG A 92 -11.65 15.71 -22.13
C ARG A 92 -11.83 14.92 -20.84
N ALA A 93 -10.72 14.58 -20.20
CA ALA A 93 -10.74 13.98 -18.87
C ALA A 93 -11.41 14.92 -17.86
N ALA A 94 -12.14 14.33 -16.91
CA ALA A 94 -12.79 15.06 -15.85
C ALA A 94 -11.77 15.79 -14.96
N ARG A 95 -12.19 16.94 -14.43
CA ARG A 95 -11.40 17.77 -13.54
C ARG A 95 -12.15 18.03 -12.24
N ASP A 96 -11.41 18.18 -11.15
CA ASP A 96 -11.97 18.60 -9.87
C ASP A 96 -12.20 20.12 -9.80
N GLU A 97 -12.61 20.61 -8.63
CA GLU A 97 -12.92 22.03 -8.38
C GLU A 97 -11.71 22.95 -8.57
N ASP A 98 -10.50 22.41 -8.38
CA ASP A 98 -9.22 23.12 -8.55
C ASP A 98 -8.72 23.06 -10.01
N GLY A 99 -9.41 22.31 -10.87
CA GLY A 99 -9.09 22.16 -12.29
C GLY A 99 -8.04 21.07 -12.58
N GLU A 100 -7.70 20.25 -11.58
CA GLU A 100 -6.78 19.12 -11.71
C GLU A 100 -7.49 17.89 -12.26
N PHE A 101 -6.76 17.03 -12.97
CA PHE A 101 -7.36 15.84 -13.58
C PHE A 101 -7.74 14.81 -12.52
N ILE A 102 -8.99 14.37 -12.52
CA ILE A 102 -9.44 13.25 -11.68
C ILE A 102 -8.83 11.97 -12.25
N ARG A 103 -7.93 11.36 -11.48
CA ARG A 103 -7.24 10.11 -11.84
C ARG A 103 -7.52 9.06 -10.78
N ALA A 104 -7.60 7.80 -11.21
CA ALA A 104 -7.67 6.71 -10.26
C ALA A 104 -6.41 6.70 -9.37
N PRO A 105 -6.52 6.37 -8.06
CA PRO A 105 -5.38 6.29 -7.16
C PRO A 105 -4.25 5.39 -7.67
N TRP A 106 -4.59 4.25 -8.29
CA TRP A 106 -3.59 3.34 -8.86
C TRP A 106 -2.86 3.90 -10.09
N THR A 107 -3.52 4.77 -10.86
CA THR A 107 -2.91 5.45 -12.02
C THR A 107 -1.91 6.49 -11.54
N VAL A 108 -2.27 7.27 -10.51
CA VAL A 108 -1.38 8.21 -9.82
C VAL A 108 -0.15 7.46 -9.30
N MET A 109 -0.38 6.39 -8.54
CA MET A 109 0.66 5.50 -8.02
C MET A 109 1.60 4.98 -9.13
N PHE A 110 1.07 4.49 -10.26
CA PHE A 110 1.92 4.01 -11.36
C PHE A 110 2.71 5.15 -12.00
N HIS A 111 2.11 6.32 -12.18
CA HIS A 111 2.75 7.46 -12.83
C HIS A 111 3.90 8.04 -11.98
N TYR A 112 3.69 8.16 -10.67
CA TYR A 112 4.67 8.75 -9.75
C TYR A 112 5.71 7.77 -9.21
N ARG A 113 5.64 6.49 -9.59
CA ARG A 113 6.65 5.51 -9.20
C ARG A 113 8.06 5.94 -9.64
N ILE A 114 9.07 5.42 -8.95
CA ILE A 114 10.46 5.59 -9.35
C ILE A 114 10.68 4.95 -10.74
N THR A 115 11.17 5.74 -11.69
CA THR A 115 11.39 5.31 -13.09
C THR A 115 12.86 5.10 -13.43
N VAL A 116 13.76 5.14 -12.46
CA VAL A 116 15.20 5.00 -12.64
C VAL A 116 15.77 3.87 -11.79
N PHE A 117 16.85 3.27 -12.26
CA PHE A 117 17.55 2.23 -11.52
C PHE A 117 18.54 2.81 -10.50
N TYR A 118 18.41 2.39 -9.25
CA TYR A 118 19.27 2.81 -8.14
C TYR A 118 20.57 1.99 -7.99
N PHE A 119 20.51 0.69 -8.29
CA PHE A 119 21.58 -0.26 -7.91
C PHE A 119 22.29 -1.01 -9.05
N HIS A 120 21.92 -0.78 -10.31
CA HIS A 120 22.36 -1.54 -11.49
C HIS A 120 22.34 -0.59 -12.67
N GLU A 121 23.32 -0.67 -13.54
CA GLU A 121 23.34 0.06 -14.81
C GLU A 121 22.45 -0.64 -15.83
N VAL A 122 21.71 0.13 -16.63
CA VAL A 122 21.01 -0.41 -17.81
C VAL A 122 22.00 -1.00 -18.81
N CYS A 123 23.17 -0.39 -18.99
CA CYS A 123 24.18 -0.86 -19.95
C CYS A 123 24.80 -2.21 -19.58
N ASP A 124 24.70 -2.62 -18.31
CA ASP A 124 25.21 -3.91 -17.84
C ASP A 124 24.18 -5.04 -17.98
N LEU A 125 22.94 -4.71 -18.36
CA LEU A 125 21.87 -5.70 -18.55
C LEU A 125 21.84 -6.19 -19.99
N ASN A 126 21.68 -7.50 -20.16
CA ASN A 126 21.49 -8.09 -21.49
C ASN A 126 20.06 -7.79 -22.02
N SER A 127 19.87 -8.01 -23.32
CA SER A 127 18.59 -7.74 -24.00
C SER A 127 17.42 -8.52 -23.41
N GLU A 128 17.63 -9.79 -23.03
CA GLU A 128 16.60 -10.64 -22.45
C GLU A 128 16.11 -10.10 -21.10
N THR A 129 17.03 -9.67 -20.23
CA THR A 129 16.70 -9.02 -18.96
C THR A 129 15.95 -7.72 -19.19
N LEU A 130 16.37 -6.90 -20.16
CA LEU A 130 15.71 -5.64 -20.49
C LEU A 130 14.27 -5.86 -20.99
N ASP A 131 14.04 -6.87 -21.84
CA ASP A 131 12.70 -7.22 -22.30
C ASP A 131 11.84 -7.79 -21.17
N GLY A 132 12.43 -8.61 -20.29
CA GLY A 132 11.77 -9.06 -19.07
C GLY A 132 11.35 -7.92 -18.13
N ILE A 133 12.14 -6.85 -18.03
CA ILE A 133 11.77 -5.65 -17.27
C ILE A 133 10.61 -4.90 -17.94
N LYS A 134 10.60 -4.77 -19.27
CA LYS A 134 9.47 -4.13 -19.98
C LYS A 134 8.18 -4.91 -19.75
N ASP A 135 8.22 -6.23 -19.92
CA ASP A 135 7.10 -7.13 -19.61
C ASP A 135 6.61 -6.94 -18.16
N TYR A 136 7.55 -6.76 -17.23
CA TYR A 136 7.23 -6.53 -15.82
C TYR A 136 6.57 -5.19 -15.56
N VAL A 137 7.07 -4.11 -16.17
CA VAL A 137 6.47 -2.78 -16.04
C VAL A 137 5.08 -2.73 -16.67
N ASP A 138 4.88 -3.40 -17.80
CA ASP A 138 3.54 -3.56 -18.38
C ASP A 138 2.61 -4.34 -17.45
N PHE A 139 3.12 -5.43 -16.87
CA PHE A 139 2.38 -6.20 -15.87
C PHE A 139 1.98 -5.36 -14.66
N MET A 140 2.89 -4.53 -14.13
CA MET A 140 2.60 -3.58 -13.04
C MET A 140 1.51 -2.60 -13.44
N ARG A 141 1.58 -2.02 -14.64
CA ARG A 141 0.59 -1.06 -15.14
C ARG A 141 -0.80 -1.68 -15.26
N VAL A 142 -0.89 -2.82 -15.94
CA VAL A 142 -2.16 -3.55 -16.16
C VAL A 142 -2.80 -3.96 -14.83
N ASN A 143 -1.99 -4.30 -13.84
CA ASN A 143 -2.45 -4.75 -12.52
C ASN A 143 -2.41 -3.67 -11.44
N ALA A 144 -2.18 -2.40 -11.78
CA ALA A 144 -1.97 -1.33 -10.81
C ALA A 144 -3.13 -1.22 -9.82
N LYS A 145 -4.39 -1.35 -10.27
CA LYS A 145 -5.57 -1.35 -9.39
C LYS A 145 -5.49 -2.43 -8.30
N ILE A 146 -5.09 -3.64 -8.67
CA ILE A 146 -5.01 -4.78 -7.73
C ILE A 146 -3.83 -4.60 -6.79
N TRP A 147 -2.72 -4.05 -7.28
CA TRP A 147 -1.55 -3.71 -6.46
C TRP A 147 -1.87 -2.62 -5.43
N TRP A 148 -2.59 -1.59 -5.85
CA TRP A 148 -3.06 -0.55 -4.96
C TRP A 148 -4.00 -1.13 -3.91
N ALA A 149 -4.92 -2.02 -4.31
CA ALA A 149 -5.88 -2.64 -3.40
C ALA A 149 -5.28 -3.62 -2.38
N ILE A 150 -4.17 -4.31 -2.70
CA ILE A 150 -3.46 -5.19 -1.75
C ILE A 150 -2.65 -4.37 -0.74
N LEU A 151 -2.18 -3.20 -1.14
CA LEU A 151 -1.48 -2.29 -0.24
C LEU A 151 -2.47 -1.52 0.62
N HIS A 152 -3.64 -1.14 0.12
CA HIS A 152 -4.67 -0.43 0.87
C HIS A 152 -5.77 -1.36 1.36
N TRP A 153 -5.41 -2.39 2.12
CA TRP A 153 -6.35 -3.44 2.52
C TRP A 153 -7.32 -3.02 3.63
N LEU A 154 -8.43 -2.41 3.21
CA LEU A 154 -9.54 -2.03 4.10
C LEU A 154 -10.33 -3.23 4.63
N THR A 155 -10.76 -3.12 5.89
CA THR A 155 -11.73 -4.02 6.51
C THR A 155 -13.15 -3.65 6.09
N ILE A 156 -13.77 -4.49 5.27
CA ILE A 156 -15.12 -4.27 4.75
C ILE A 156 -16.19 -4.83 5.72
N SER A 157 -17.25 -4.06 5.96
CA SER A 157 -18.44 -4.55 6.67
C SER A 157 -19.42 -5.19 5.69
N PHE A 158 -20.05 -6.29 6.10
CA PHE A 158 -21.19 -6.91 5.39
C PHE A 158 -22.51 -6.64 6.11
N LEU A 159 -22.52 -5.62 6.96
CA LEU A 159 -23.70 -5.10 7.63
C LEU A 159 -23.78 -3.64 7.17
N ALA A 160 -24.64 -3.38 6.19
CA ALA A 160 -24.93 -2.03 5.71
C ALA A 160 -26.35 -1.61 6.11
N ARG A 161 -26.74 -0.37 5.77
CA ARG A 161 -28.07 0.17 6.12
C ARG A 161 -29.19 -0.58 5.40
N ASP A 162 -28.91 -1.08 4.21
CA ASP A 162 -29.82 -1.91 3.43
C ASP A 162 -29.12 -3.15 2.83
N ALA A 163 -29.94 -4.01 2.22
CA ALA A 163 -29.49 -5.26 1.61
C ALA A 163 -28.62 -5.04 0.37
N ALA A 164 -28.88 -4.00 -0.42
CA ALA A 164 -28.16 -3.73 -1.67
C ALA A 164 -26.71 -3.29 -1.39
N ASP A 165 -26.51 -2.42 -0.40
CA ASP A 165 -25.18 -2.02 0.07
C ASP A 165 -24.42 -3.20 0.69
N THR A 166 -25.14 -4.10 1.36
CA THR A 166 -24.58 -5.31 1.96
C THR A 166 -24.05 -6.26 0.88
N ASP A 167 -24.84 -6.50 -0.16
CA ASP A 167 -24.44 -7.32 -1.30
C ASP A 167 -23.28 -6.66 -2.07
N SER A 168 -23.35 -5.35 -2.32
CA SER A 168 -22.28 -4.58 -2.97
C SER A 168 -20.95 -4.65 -2.20
N SER A 169 -21.00 -4.54 -0.87
CA SER A 169 -19.81 -4.66 -0.02
C SER A 169 -19.23 -6.08 -0.06
N ARG A 170 -20.08 -7.12 -0.13
CA ARG A 170 -19.65 -8.51 -0.25
C ARG A 170 -19.00 -8.77 -1.60
N ASP A 171 -19.64 -8.33 -2.68
CA ASP A 171 -19.14 -8.48 -4.04
C ASP A 171 -17.78 -7.82 -4.21
N LEU A 172 -17.62 -6.60 -3.68
CA LEU A 172 -16.35 -5.88 -3.64
C LEU A 172 -15.27 -6.69 -2.90
N TYR A 173 -15.58 -7.23 -1.72
CA TYR A 173 -14.63 -8.04 -0.96
C TYR A 173 -14.19 -9.30 -1.73
N ASP A 174 -15.15 -10.01 -2.33
CA ASP A 174 -14.87 -11.25 -3.06
C ASP A 174 -14.13 -10.99 -4.37
N GLU A 175 -14.45 -9.90 -5.08
CA GLU A 175 -13.70 -9.42 -6.26
C GLU A 175 -12.24 -9.17 -5.89
N ARG A 176 -11.98 -8.34 -4.88
CA ARG A 176 -10.62 -8.03 -4.42
C ARG A 176 -9.84 -9.29 -4.06
N ARG A 177 -10.47 -10.24 -3.37
CA ARG A 177 -9.83 -11.51 -3.00
C ARG A 177 -9.50 -12.37 -4.22
N ARG A 178 -10.41 -12.49 -5.19
CA ARG A 178 -10.18 -13.23 -6.45
C ARG A 178 -9.06 -12.60 -7.25
N ASP A 179 -9.05 -11.28 -7.34
CA ASP A 179 -8.07 -10.50 -8.08
C ASP A 179 -6.67 -10.63 -7.49
N VAL A 180 -6.53 -10.50 -6.17
CA VAL A 180 -5.25 -10.73 -5.48
C VAL A 180 -4.74 -12.15 -5.70
N LYS A 181 -5.62 -13.15 -5.68
CA LYS A 181 -5.22 -14.55 -5.96
C LYS A 181 -4.70 -14.70 -7.39
N ARG A 182 -5.38 -14.11 -8.38
CA ARG A 182 -4.95 -14.11 -9.79
C ARG A 182 -3.62 -13.39 -9.96
N LEU A 183 -3.48 -12.21 -9.37
CA LEU A 183 -2.27 -11.39 -9.41
C LEU A 183 -1.06 -12.17 -8.88
N ARG A 184 -1.19 -12.80 -7.71
CA ARG A 184 -0.12 -13.62 -7.10
C ARG A 184 0.31 -14.78 -8.01
N ALA A 185 -0.63 -15.43 -8.68
CA ALA A 185 -0.32 -16.51 -9.61
C ALA A 185 0.46 -16.01 -10.83
N GLN A 186 0.01 -14.90 -11.45
CA GLN A 186 0.68 -14.28 -12.60
C GLN A 186 2.07 -13.75 -12.22
N TYR A 187 2.18 -13.09 -11.07
CA TYR A 187 3.44 -12.59 -10.53
C TYR A 187 4.45 -13.74 -10.31
N GLY A 188 4.02 -14.85 -9.72
CA GLY A 188 4.87 -16.01 -9.52
C GLY A 188 5.37 -16.64 -10.83
N ALA A 189 4.57 -16.60 -11.91
CA ALA A 189 5.01 -17.05 -13.23
C ALA A 189 6.02 -16.08 -13.85
N LEU A 190 5.80 -14.77 -13.69
CA LEU A 190 6.67 -13.72 -14.20
C LEU A 190 8.04 -13.71 -13.51
N LEU A 191 8.08 -13.90 -12.19
CA LEU A 191 9.32 -14.01 -11.43
C LEU A 191 10.22 -15.16 -11.86
N LYS A 192 9.67 -16.22 -12.47
CA LYS A 192 10.49 -17.33 -13.02
C LYS A 192 11.25 -16.94 -14.28
N ARG A 193 10.81 -15.88 -14.97
CA ARG A 193 11.44 -15.34 -16.19
C ARG A 193 12.42 -14.21 -15.89
N LEU A 194 12.26 -13.52 -14.76
CA LEU A 194 13.12 -12.40 -14.38
C LEU A 194 14.43 -12.88 -13.76
N PHE A 195 15.53 -12.57 -14.44
CA PHE A 195 16.89 -12.71 -13.93
C PHE A 195 17.68 -11.42 -14.21
N PRO A 196 18.43 -10.88 -13.23
CA PRO A 196 18.74 -11.40 -11.88
C PRO A 196 17.75 -11.00 -10.77
N LYS A 197 17.65 -11.81 -9.69
CA LYS A 197 16.76 -11.56 -8.53
C LYS A 197 17.03 -10.23 -7.81
N THR A 198 18.24 -9.69 -7.92
CA THR A 198 18.61 -8.40 -7.34
C THR A 198 17.84 -7.23 -7.96
N LEU A 199 17.22 -7.42 -9.14
CA LEU A 199 16.28 -6.45 -9.73
C LEU A 199 15.00 -6.27 -8.91
N LEU A 200 14.64 -7.22 -8.04
CA LEU A 200 13.45 -7.07 -7.19
C LEU A 200 13.66 -6.10 -6.02
N TYR A 201 14.91 -5.69 -5.76
CA TYR A 201 15.21 -4.63 -4.80
C TYR A 201 15.19 -3.25 -5.44
N LYS A 202 14.75 -3.13 -6.70
CA LYS A 202 14.64 -1.85 -7.37
C LYS A 202 13.39 -1.13 -6.87
N PRO A 203 13.52 0.09 -6.33
CA PRO A 203 12.37 0.86 -5.86
C PRO A 203 11.31 1.08 -6.95
N GLY A 204 11.73 1.17 -8.22
CA GLY A 204 10.83 1.31 -9.37
C GLY A 204 10.18 0.02 -9.89
N LEU A 205 10.53 -1.15 -9.34
CA LEU A 205 9.96 -2.44 -9.70
C LEU A 205 9.21 -3.00 -8.48
N TRP A 206 7.90 -2.76 -8.42
CA TRP A 206 7.09 -3.12 -7.25
C TRP A 206 7.15 -4.62 -6.98
N THR A 207 7.30 -5.02 -5.72
CA THR A 207 7.20 -6.42 -5.29
C THR A 207 5.86 -6.69 -4.62
N LEU A 208 5.37 -7.93 -4.58
CA LEU A 208 4.12 -8.20 -3.86
C LEU A 208 4.38 -8.35 -2.35
N PRO A 209 3.52 -7.77 -1.49
CA PRO A 209 3.59 -8.03 -0.07
C PRO A 209 3.15 -9.47 0.23
N VAL A 210 3.72 -10.06 1.29
CA VAL A 210 3.45 -11.45 1.70
C VAL A 210 2.00 -11.62 2.15
N CYS A 211 1.52 -10.67 2.96
CA CYS A 211 0.12 -10.49 3.35
C CYS A 211 -0.38 -9.14 2.83
N ALA A 212 -1.70 -8.93 2.79
CA ALA A 212 -2.24 -7.63 2.41
C ALA A 212 -1.86 -6.58 3.46
N CYS A 213 -1.47 -5.38 3.04
CA CYS A 213 -1.11 -4.30 3.96
C CYS A 213 -2.39 -3.63 4.46
N HIS A 214 -2.62 -3.67 5.76
CA HIS A 214 -3.91 -3.24 6.30
C HIS A 214 -3.97 -1.73 6.46
N TRP A 215 -4.93 -1.09 5.78
CA TRP A 215 -5.26 0.31 6.01
C TRP A 215 -6.25 0.41 7.19
N ILE A 216 -5.78 1.00 8.28
CA ILE A 216 -6.59 1.29 9.47
C ILE A 216 -7.22 2.67 9.30
N LEU A 217 -8.53 2.72 9.03
CA LEU A 217 -9.27 3.97 8.94
C LEU A 217 -9.22 4.74 10.27
N LYS A 218 -9.00 6.05 10.21
CA LYS A 218 -9.04 6.97 11.35
C LYS A 218 -10.42 6.95 12.01
N ASP A 219 -10.48 7.37 13.27
CA ASP A 219 -11.75 7.39 13.99
C ASP A 219 -12.70 8.47 13.41
N PRO A 220 -13.97 8.13 13.10
CA PRO A 220 -14.98 9.07 12.64
C PRO A 220 -15.11 10.33 13.51
N GLU A 221 -14.88 10.22 14.81
CA GLU A 221 -14.96 11.36 15.72
C GLU A 221 -13.87 12.40 15.47
N ARG A 222 -12.77 12.08 14.80
CA ARG A 222 -11.62 12.98 14.59
C ARG A 222 -11.44 13.47 13.17
N SER A 223 -11.98 12.75 12.18
CA SER A 223 -12.08 13.33 10.84
C SER A 223 -13.24 14.33 10.83
N HIS A 224 -12.90 15.62 10.78
CA HIS A 224 -13.87 16.72 10.70
C HIS A 224 -14.80 16.59 9.49
N LEU A 225 -14.31 15.96 8.42
CA LEU A 225 -15.08 15.60 7.23
C LEU A 225 -16.06 14.46 7.57
N ILE A 226 -15.58 13.37 8.18
CA ILE A 226 -16.45 12.25 8.58
C ILE A 226 -17.53 12.72 9.58
N ARG A 227 -17.19 13.62 10.51
CA ARG A 227 -18.13 14.18 11.50
C ARG A 227 -19.24 15.03 10.85
N ARG A 228 -19.01 15.60 9.68
CA ARG A 228 -20.03 16.30 8.86
C ARG A 228 -20.85 15.35 7.98
N GLY A 229 -20.67 14.03 8.15
CA GLY A 229 -21.31 13.01 7.31
C GLY A 229 -20.59 12.74 6.00
N VAL A 230 -19.45 13.41 5.73
CA VAL A 230 -18.64 13.21 4.52
C VAL A 230 -17.48 12.30 4.88
N SER A 231 -17.65 11.01 4.64
CA SER A 231 -16.55 10.06 4.84
C SER A 231 -15.46 10.28 3.79
N ASP A 232 -14.52 11.18 4.06
CA ASP A 232 -13.41 11.47 3.15
C ASP A 232 -12.29 10.45 3.34
N TYR A 233 -12.29 9.43 2.48
CA TYR A 233 -11.22 8.46 2.39
C TYR A 233 -10.03 8.99 1.58
N ALA A 234 -10.21 9.99 0.72
CA ALA A 234 -9.12 10.57 -0.06
C ALA A 234 -8.15 11.32 0.85
N ALA A 235 -8.65 12.21 1.72
CA ALA A 235 -7.80 12.89 2.70
C ALA A 235 -7.06 11.92 3.65
N GLN A 236 -7.71 10.82 4.04
CA GLN A 236 -7.06 9.79 4.86
C GLN A 236 -6.03 8.97 4.09
N LEU A 237 -6.20 8.81 2.77
CA LEU A 237 -5.23 8.16 1.91
C LEU A 237 -3.99 9.04 1.78
N ASP A 238 -4.18 10.35 1.56
CA ASP A 238 -3.08 11.31 1.48
C ASP A 238 -2.29 11.35 2.80
N ASP A 239 -2.98 11.40 3.94
CA ASP A 239 -2.35 11.30 5.26
C ASP A 239 -1.58 9.98 5.43
N LEU A 240 -2.17 8.85 5.02
CA LEU A 240 -1.53 7.54 5.13
C LEU A 240 -0.24 7.47 4.30
N ASP A 241 -0.30 7.96 3.06
CA ASP A 241 0.80 7.93 2.12
C ASP A 241 1.98 8.82 2.59
N VAL A 242 1.68 9.87 3.37
CA VAL A 242 2.67 10.75 4.01
C VAL A 242 3.21 10.17 5.32
N GLU A 243 2.33 9.62 6.18
CA GLU A 243 2.69 9.12 7.53
C GLU A 243 3.38 7.74 7.48
N ASP A 244 3.05 6.91 6.49
CA ASP A 244 3.64 5.59 6.27
C ASP A 244 4.16 5.49 4.81
N PRO A 245 5.28 6.18 4.49
CA PRO A 245 5.84 6.19 3.14
C PRO A 245 6.24 4.80 2.64
N VAL A 246 6.48 3.89 3.59
CA VAL A 246 6.81 2.49 3.37
C VAL A 246 5.61 1.73 2.79
N HIS A 247 4.39 2.13 3.15
CA HIS A 247 3.14 1.61 2.59
C HIS A 247 3.02 1.88 1.08
N THR A 248 3.55 3.02 0.62
CA THR A 248 3.47 3.38 -0.79
C THR A 248 4.62 2.85 -1.61
N GLN A 249 5.88 2.79 -1.17
CA GLN A 249 7.03 2.41 -2.06
C GLN A 249 7.17 3.21 -3.39
N TRP A 250 6.17 4.01 -3.81
CA TRP A 250 6.09 4.75 -5.07
C TRP A 250 6.03 6.26 -4.88
N ALA A 251 5.43 6.77 -3.80
CA ALA A 251 5.16 8.21 -3.65
C ALA A 251 6.17 8.95 -2.76
N ALA A 252 6.82 8.25 -1.83
CA ALA A 252 7.30 8.91 -0.61
C ALA A 252 8.74 8.59 -0.22
N VAL A 253 9.61 8.33 -1.21
CA VAL A 253 11.04 8.17 -0.93
C VAL A 253 11.77 9.45 -1.29
N HIS A 254 11.94 10.32 -0.29
CA HIS A 254 12.45 11.68 -0.46
C HIS A 254 13.98 11.76 -0.45
N SER A 255 14.66 10.70 0.00
CA SER A 255 16.12 10.64 0.10
C SER A 255 16.68 9.25 -0.24
N ASP A 256 18.00 9.20 -0.47
CA ASP A 256 18.70 7.93 -0.65
C ASP A 256 18.66 7.06 0.63
N ASP A 257 18.66 7.67 1.81
CA ASP A 257 18.57 6.95 3.08
C ASP A 257 17.23 6.22 3.23
N ASP A 258 16.13 6.87 2.81
CA ASP A 258 14.81 6.25 2.81
C ASP A 258 14.77 5.06 1.83
N ILE A 259 15.41 5.17 0.67
CA ILE A 259 15.54 4.04 -0.28
C ILE A 259 16.31 2.90 0.36
N LEU A 260 17.46 3.20 0.98
CA LEU A 260 18.32 2.20 1.61
C LEU A 260 17.61 1.47 2.76
N ALA A 261 16.73 2.16 3.50
CA ALA A 261 15.92 1.54 4.56
C ALA A 261 14.95 0.46 4.04
N THR A 262 14.57 0.51 2.75
CA THR A 262 13.64 -0.46 2.14
C THR A 262 14.33 -1.67 1.50
N VAL A 263 15.66 -1.68 1.41
CA VAL A 263 16.42 -2.76 0.76
C VAL A 263 17.39 -3.44 1.72
N PRO A 264 17.80 -4.70 1.45
CA PRO A 264 18.80 -5.36 2.28
C PRO A 264 20.15 -4.64 2.27
N SER A 265 20.87 -4.69 3.39
CA SER A 265 22.16 -3.99 3.58
C SER A 265 23.22 -4.30 2.52
N PHE A 266 23.22 -5.50 1.94
CA PHE A 266 24.16 -5.86 0.88
C PHE A 266 23.93 -5.07 -0.43
N MET A 267 22.77 -4.45 -0.62
CA MET A 267 22.48 -3.60 -1.77
C MET A 267 23.11 -2.21 -1.65
N HIS A 268 23.42 -1.76 -0.42
CA HIS A 268 23.84 -0.37 -0.14
C HIS A 268 25.10 0.06 -0.92
N PRO A 269 26.16 -0.78 -1.06
CA PRO A 269 27.36 -0.40 -1.80
C PRO A 269 27.11 -0.15 -3.29
N PHE A 270 25.98 -0.60 -3.83
CA PHE A 270 25.62 -0.43 -5.24
C PHE A 270 24.82 0.84 -5.52
N LEU A 271 24.54 1.66 -4.50
CA LEU A 271 23.80 2.90 -4.68
C LEU A 271 24.50 3.79 -5.70
N MET A 272 23.78 4.10 -6.77
CA MET A 272 24.26 4.92 -7.87
C MET A 272 24.16 6.40 -7.53
N ILE A 273 25.20 7.17 -7.86
CA ILE A 273 25.19 8.63 -7.69
C ILE A 273 24.05 9.29 -8.49
N PRO A 274 23.47 10.41 -8.01
CA PRO A 274 22.28 11.03 -8.60
C PRO A 274 22.39 11.34 -10.10
N GLU A 275 23.51 11.88 -10.57
CA GLU A 275 23.68 12.29 -11.97
C GLU A 275 23.69 11.10 -12.92
N ARG A 276 24.27 9.97 -12.48
CA ARG A 276 24.30 8.73 -13.25
C ARG A 276 22.91 8.09 -13.25
N ARG A 277 22.25 8.08 -12.09
CA ARG A 277 20.89 7.56 -11.90
C ARG A 277 19.85 8.29 -12.76
N ALA A 278 19.93 9.61 -12.88
CA ALA A 278 19.02 10.41 -13.70
C ALA A 278 18.99 9.99 -15.18
N ARG A 279 20.08 9.39 -15.69
CA ARG A 279 20.19 8.87 -17.07
C ARG A 279 19.90 7.37 -17.17
N ASN A 280 19.73 6.69 -16.05
CA ASN A 280 19.65 5.24 -15.95
C ASN A 280 18.19 4.77 -15.82
N VAL A 281 17.39 5.08 -16.85
CA VAL A 281 15.93 4.93 -16.85
C VAL A 281 15.52 3.47 -16.98
N ILE A 282 14.49 3.06 -16.22
CA ILE A 282 13.85 1.75 -16.33
C ILE A 282 13.15 1.67 -17.70
N PRO A 283 13.47 0.66 -18.52
CA PRO A 283 12.90 0.56 -19.86
C PRO A 283 11.38 0.36 -19.81
N LEU A 284 10.69 1.07 -20.70
CA LEU A 284 9.26 0.92 -20.94
C LEU A 284 9.04 0.20 -22.27
N SER A 285 7.99 -0.60 -22.37
CA SER A 285 7.48 -1.01 -23.67
C SER A 285 6.83 0.20 -24.37
N ALA A 286 6.66 0.12 -25.70
CA ALA A 286 5.89 1.11 -26.44
C ALA A 286 4.45 1.24 -25.92
N VAL A 287 3.90 0.16 -25.36
CA VAL A 287 2.57 0.18 -24.75
C VAL A 287 2.62 0.97 -23.44
N ALA A 288 3.63 0.76 -22.57
CA ALA A 288 3.79 1.44 -21.27
C ALA A 288 4.09 2.94 -21.35
N GLN A 289 4.40 3.47 -22.53
CA GLN A 289 4.63 4.90 -22.76
C GLN A 289 3.32 5.68 -23.03
N ALA A 290 2.23 4.98 -23.37
CA ALA A 290 0.89 5.52 -23.55
C ALA A 290 0.05 5.37 -22.27
#